data_AF-A0A2V7F6L1-F1
#
_entry.id   AF-A0A2V7F6L1-F1
#
_cell.length_a   1.000
_cell.length_b   1.000
_cell.length_c   1.000
_cell.angle_alpha   90.00
_cell.angle_beta   90.00
_cell.angle_gamma   90.00
#
_symmetry.space_group_name_H-M   'P 1'
#
loop_
_entity.id
_entity.type
_entity.pdbx_description
1 polymer ?
#
loop_
_entity_poly.entity_id
_entity_poly.type
_entity_poly.pdbx_seq_one_letter_code
_entity_poly.pdbx_strand_id
1 'polypeptide(L)'
;GCGTYADSSLGGVSCTGDGEAIIRVVLARRALDYLKEADDPDYAAKVSVDLLVEEGRGEGGLIVVDWRGRIGYAQSTALMPVGWMTPSLGEPALPF
;
A
#
# COMPACT_ATOMS: atom_id res chain seq x y z
N GLY A 1 -6.05 -7.48 7.96
CA GLY A 1 -6.33 -6.24 8.71
C GLY A 1 -5.12 -5.33 8.70
N CYS A 2 -3.99 -5.79 9.24
CA CYS A 2 -2.80 -4.94 9.39
C CYS A 2 -1.78 -5.09 8.25
N GLY A 3 -1.36 -6.33 7.92
CA GLY A 3 -0.39 -6.58 6.84
C GLY A 3 -1.00 -6.75 5.45
N THR A 4 -2.19 -7.35 5.37
CA THR A 4 -2.95 -7.48 4.11
C THR A 4 -4.42 -7.25 4.40
N TYR A 5 -5.11 -6.56 3.51
CA TYR A 5 -6.54 -6.33 3.61
C TYR A 5 -7.17 -6.11 2.22
N ALA A 6 -8.41 -6.54 2.04
CA ALA A 6 -9.14 -6.37 0.79
C ALA A 6 -10.63 -6.14 1.04
N ASP A 7 -11.22 -5.24 0.26
CA ASP A 7 -12.64 -4.90 0.22
C ASP A 7 -13.04 -4.69 -1.25
N SER A 8 -13.99 -5.47 -1.75
CA SER A 8 -14.38 -5.45 -3.16
C SER A 8 -14.92 -4.09 -3.65
N SER A 9 -15.35 -3.21 -2.74
CA SER A 9 -15.83 -1.88 -3.08
C SER A 9 -14.73 -0.82 -3.10
N LEU A 10 -13.56 -1.11 -2.52
CA LEU A 10 -12.45 -0.17 -2.40
C LEU A 10 -11.20 -0.64 -3.14
N GLY A 11 -10.74 -1.86 -2.86
CA GLY A 11 -9.45 -2.36 -3.33
C GLY A 11 -8.80 -3.39 -2.40
N GLY A 12 -7.51 -3.65 -2.63
CA GLY A 12 -6.67 -4.51 -1.81
C GLY A 12 -5.31 -3.87 -1.52
N VAL A 13 -4.76 -4.17 -0.34
CA VAL A 13 -3.49 -3.65 0.15
C VAL A 13 -2.64 -4.80 0.70
N SER A 14 -1.33 -4.75 0.45
CA SER A 14 -0.35 -5.61 1.09
C SER A 14 0.87 -4.80 1.52
N CYS A 15 1.29 -4.98 2.77
CA CYS A 15 2.37 -4.26 3.42
C CYS A 15 3.58 -5.18 3.65
N THR A 16 4.76 -4.58 3.72
CA THR A 16 6.04 -5.23 4.05
C THR A 16 6.87 -4.30 4.94
N GLY A 17 7.76 -4.84 5.76
CA GLY A 17 8.58 -4.09 6.72
C GLY A 17 8.38 -4.57 8.16
N ASP A 18 8.53 -3.66 9.12
CA ASP A 18 8.44 -3.94 10.55
C ASP A 18 7.01 -4.36 10.94
N GLY A 19 6.80 -5.67 11.06
CA GLY A 19 5.48 -6.26 11.28
C GLY A 19 4.77 -5.73 12.52
N GLU A 20 5.49 -5.53 13.62
CA GLU A 20 4.95 -4.96 14.85
C GLU A 20 4.47 -3.52 14.66
N ALA A 21 5.18 -2.70 13.87
CA ALA A 21 4.78 -1.34 13.55
C ALA A 21 3.53 -1.31 12.65
N ILE A 22 3.51 -2.17 11.63
CA ILE A 22 2.35 -2.39 10.74
C ILE A 22 1.11 -2.80 11.55
N ILE A 23 1.28 -3.69 12.54
CA ILE A 23 0.21 -4.14 13.44
C ILE A 23 -0.28 -2.99 14.32
N ARG A 24 0.62 -2.21 14.94
CA ARG A 24 0.28 -1.10 15.85
C ARG A 24 -0.68 -0.09 15.22
N VAL A 25 -0.49 0.24 13.93
CA VAL A 25 -1.29 1.26 13.24
C VAL A 25 -2.40 0.68 12.37
N VAL A 26 -2.56 -0.65 12.33
CA VAL A 26 -3.55 -1.34 11.48
C VAL A 26 -3.42 -0.91 10.01
N LEU A 27 -2.19 -0.91 9.50
CA LEU A 27 -1.79 -0.19 8.30
C LEU A 27 -2.64 -0.49 7.05
N ALA A 28 -2.80 -1.76 6.68
CA ALA A 28 -3.52 -2.14 5.46
C ALA A 28 -5.00 -1.72 5.46
N ARG A 29 -5.67 -1.72 6.63
CA ARG A 29 -7.05 -1.23 6.74
C ARG A 29 -7.10 0.29 6.56
N ARG A 30 -6.24 1.03 7.27
CA ARG A 30 -6.19 2.50 7.16
C ARG A 30 -5.81 2.97 5.76
N ALA A 31 -4.95 2.23 5.06
CA ALA A 31 -4.63 2.51 3.66
C ALA A 31 -5.86 2.47 2.74
N LEU A 32 -6.79 1.52 2.94
CA LEU A 32 -8.06 1.53 2.19
C LEU A 32 -9.00 2.64 2.64
N ASP A 33 -8.97 3.04 3.91
CA ASP A 33 -9.75 4.18 4.39
C ASP A 33 -9.24 5.49 3.73
N TYR A 34 -7.91 5.70 3.63
CA TYR A 34 -7.33 6.81 2.87
C TYR A 34 -7.63 6.74 1.37
N LEU A 35 -7.60 5.55 0.77
CA LEU A 35 -7.98 5.36 -0.63
C LEU A 35 -9.44 5.79 -0.86
N LYS A 36 -10.34 5.43 0.06
CA LYS A 36 -11.75 5.81 0.00
C LYS A 36 -11.94 7.33 0.07
N GLU A 37 -11.15 8.02 0.89
CA GLU A 37 -11.25 9.46 1.08
C GLU A 37 -10.63 10.25 -0.08
N ALA A 38 -9.47 9.83 -0.58
CA ALA A 38 -8.70 10.57 -1.58
C ALA A 38 -9.03 10.18 -3.04
N ASP A 39 -9.58 8.97 -3.27
CA ASP A 39 -9.75 8.37 -4.61
C ASP A 39 -8.45 8.31 -5.44
N ASP A 40 -7.30 8.23 -4.76
CA ASP A 40 -5.96 8.20 -5.33
C ASP A 40 -5.07 7.14 -4.63
N PRO A 41 -4.72 6.03 -5.31
CA PRO A 41 -3.87 4.98 -4.74
C PRO A 41 -2.45 5.44 -4.38
N ASP A 42 -1.84 6.33 -5.14
CA ASP A 42 -0.48 6.81 -4.86
C ASP A 42 -0.46 7.70 -3.61
N TYR A 43 -1.46 8.57 -3.49
CA TYR A 43 -1.64 9.39 -2.30
C TYR A 43 -1.92 8.52 -1.07
N ALA A 44 -2.84 7.56 -1.18
CA ALA A 44 -3.18 6.64 -0.10
C ALA A 44 -1.96 5.84 0.38
N ALA A 45 -1.11 5.37 -0.55
CA ALA A 45 0.12 4.67 -0.21
C ALA A 45 1.10 5.57 0.55
N LYS A 46 1.34 6.80 0.06
CA LYS A 46 2.25 7.75 0.70
C LYS A 46 1.84 8.09 2.13
N VAL A 47 0.60 8.52 2.33
CA VAL A 47 0.09 8.88 3.67
C VAL A 47 0.09 7.69 4.62
N SER A 48 -0.12 6.48 4.11
CA SER A 48 -0.01 5.26 4.94
C SER A 48 1.42 5.01 5.40
N VAL A 49 2.42 5.22 4.54
CA VAL A 49 3.83 5.08 4.92
C VAL A 49 4.25 6.17 5.91
N ASP A 50 3.79 7.41 5.72
CA ASP A 50 4.01 8.49 6.69
C ASP A 50 3.44 8.09 8.07
N LEU A 51 2.21 7.56 8.11
CA LEU A 51 1.59 7.03 9.32
C LEU A 51 2.41 5.90 9.97
N LEU A 52 2.95 4.98 9.17
CA LEU A 52 3.80 3.88 9.66
C LEU A 52 5.07 4.43 10.35
N VAL A 53 5.70 5.45 9.77
CA VAL A 53 6.92 6.06 10.31
C VAL A 53 6.59 6.87 11.57
N GLU A 54 5.60 7.77 11.49
CA GLU A 54 5.30 8.74 12.53
C GLU A 54 4.62 8.10 13.75
N GLU A 55 3.55 7.32 13.55
CA GLU A 55 2.80 6.67 14.62
C GLU A 55 3.29 5.25 14.88
N GLY A 56 3.58 4.51 13.81
CA GLY A 56 4.01 3.13 13.90
C GLY A 56 5.43 3.00 14.44
N ARG A 57 6.27 4.04 14.30
CA ARG A 57 7.70 4.02 14.70
C ARG A 57 8.45 2.82 14.14
N GLY A 58 8.23 2.53 12.87
CA GLY A 58 8.93 1.49 12.13
C GLY A 58 9.06 1.86 10.67
N GLU A 59 9.76 1.03 9.93
CA GLU A 59 9.98 1.21 8.49
C GLU A 59 9.26 0.12 7.68
N GLY A 60 8.97 0.45 6.44
CA GLY A 60 8.34 -0.48 5.52
C GLY A 60 7.74 0.20 4.31
N GLY A 61 6.83 -0.51 3.67
CA GLY A 61 6.09 0.00 2.54
C GLY A 61 4.86 -0.83 2.27
N LEU A 62 4.10 -0.41 1.27
CA LEU A 62 2.93 -1.13 0.83
C LEU A 62 2.68 -0.96 -0.66
N ILE A 63 1.92 -1.91 -1.20
CA ILE A 63 1.26 -1.82 -2.48
C ILE A 63 -0.25 -1.77 -2.25
N VAL A 64 -0.96 -1.00 -3.07
CA VAL A 64 -2.41 -0.87 -3.08
C VAL A 64 -2.94 -0.97 -4.49
N VAL A 65 -4.06 -1.67 -4.67
CA VAL A 65 -4.81 -1.74 -5.92
C VAL A 65 -6.25 -1.37 -5.62
N ASP A 66 -6.81 -0.39 -6.32
CA ASP A 66 -8.22 -0.04 -6.15
C ASP A 66 -9.16 -0.98 -6.93
N TRP A 67 -10.48 -0.84 -6.72
CA TRP A 67 -11.50 -1.63 -7.42
C TRP A 67 -11.53 -1.42 -8.95
N ARG A 68 -10.88 -0.37 -9.46
CA ARG A 68 -10.75 -0.05 -10.89
C ARG A 68 -9.45 -0.60 -11.49
N GLY A 69 -8.60 -1.22 -10.67
CA GLY A 69 -7.29 -1.74 -11.09
C GLY A 69 -6.19 -0.67 -11.15
N ARG A 70 -6.41 0.54 -10.62
CA ARG A 70 -5.34 1.54 -10.43
C ARG A 70 -4.43 1.07 -9.29
N ILE A 71 -3.13 1.23 -9.48
CA ILE A 71 -2.09 0.73 -8.58
C ILE A 71 -1.37 1.91 -7.97
N GLY A 72 -1.05 1.82 -6.67
CA GLY A 72 -0.18 2.75 -5.97
C GLY A 72 0.77 1.99 -5.04
N TYR A 73 1.91 2.59 -4.74
CA TYR A 73 2.87 2.04 -3.79
C TYR A 73 3.72 3.13 -3.16
N ALA A 74 4.22 2.88 -1.96
CA ALA A 74 5.12 3.77 -1.26
C ALA A 74 5.98 2.98 -0.28
N GLN A 75 7.11 3.55 0.11
CA GLN A 75 8.05 2.93 1.03
C GLN A 75 8.88 3.99 1.76
N SER A 76 9.23 3.70 3.01
CA SER A 76 10.16 4.50 3.83
C SER A 76 11.58 3.93 3.83
N THR A 77 11.77 2.69 3.38
CA THR A 77 13.07 2.02 3.33
C THR A 77 13.97 2.60 2.22
N ALA A 78 15.22 2.13 2.10
CA ALA A 78 16.09 2.57 1.00
C ALA A 78 15.66 1.98 -0.36
N LEU A 79 15.02 0.81 -0.34
CA LEU A 79 14.58 0.09 -1.51
C LEU A 79 13.39 -0.81 -1.17
N MET A 80 12.38 -0.79 -2.03
CA MET A 80 11.29 -1.76 -2.08
C MET A 80 11.00 -2.04 -3.56
N PRO A 81 11.59 -3.08 -4.17
CA PRO A 81 11.31 -3.41 -5.56
C PRO A 81 9.84 -3.80 -5.69
N VAL A 82 9.14 -3.17 -6.61
CA VAL A 82 7.74 -3.46 -6.90
C VAL A 82 7.60 -3.91 -8.35
N GLY A 83 6.58 -4.74 -8.58
CA GLY A 83 6.22 -5.19 -9.90
C GLY A 83 4.75 -5.52 -9.97
N TRP A 84 4.15 -5.31 -11.13
CA TRP A 84 2.76 -5.69 -11.35
C TRP A 84 2.51 -6.13 -12.79
N MET A 85 1.41 -6.85 -12.96
CA MET A 85 0.93 -7.31 -14.26
C MET A 85 -0.56 -7.06 -14.34
N THR A 86 -1.03 -6.63 -15.50
CA THR A 86 -2.45 -6.52 -15.81
C THR A 86 -2.71 -7.24 -17.14
N PRO A 87 -3.96 -7.61 -17.45
CA PRO A 87 -4.28 -8.22 -18.75
C PRO A 87 -3.94 -7.35 -19.96
N SER A 88 -3.77 -6.04 -19.79
CA SER A 88 -3.40 -5.10 -20.85
C SER A 88 -1.90 -4.99 -21.08
N LEU A 89 -1.07 -5.54 -20.18
CA LEU A 89 0.39 -5.52 -20.32
C LEU A 89 0.85 -6.77 -21.07
N GLY A 90 1.83 -6.63 -21.97
CA GLY A 90 2.48 -7.76 -22.65
C GLY A 90 3.59 -8.41 -21.81
N GLU A 91 4.07 -7.69 -20.79
CA GLU A 91 5.13 -8.09 -19.85
C GLU A 91 4.94 -7.35 -18.50
N PRO A 92 5.51 -7.84 -17.38
CA PRO A 92 5.37 -7.18 -16.10
C PRO A 92 5.96 -5.76 -16.09
N ALA A 93 5.26 -4.82 -15.48
CA ALA A 93 5.79 -3.49 -15.17
C ALA A 93 6.64 -3.56 -13.90
N LEU A 94 7.83 -2.99 -13.95
CA LEU A 94 8.85 -3.08 -12.90
C LEU A 94 9.51 -1.70 -12.67
N PRO A 95 8.88 -0.77 -11.93
CA PRO A 95 9.46 0.54 -11.65
C PRO A 95 10.41 0.46 -10.46
N PHE A 96 11.63 0.01 -10.72
CA PHE A 96 12.75 0.11 -9.80
C PHE A 96 13.91 0.90 -10.44
#